data_AF-A0A350LQP5-F1
#
_entry.id   AF-A0A350LQP5-F1
#
_cell.length_a   1.000
_cell.length_b   1.000
_cell.length_c   1.000
_cell.angle_alpha   90.00
_cell.angle_beta   90.00
_cell.angle_gamma   90.00
#
_symmetry.space_group_name_H-M   'P 1'
#
loop_
_entity.id
_entity.type
_entity.pdbx_description
1 polymer ?
#
loop_
_entity_poly.entity_id
_entity_poly.type
_entity_poly.pdbx_seq_one_letter_code
_entity_poly.pdbx_strand_id
1 'polypeptide(L)'
;NMHPLILYDANKPGDLETCEAFGAEILKLCVEVGGCLTGEHGVGIEKRDLMAHQYGADDLSAQMDVKDVFDPKWLLNPAKVFPLDVSGTRRAA
;
A
#
# COMPACT_ATOMS: atom_id res chain seq x y z
N ASN A 1 -0.54 9.46 15.53
CA ASN A 1 -1.46 8.52 14.86
C ASN A 1 -2.69 9.32 14.42
N MET A 2 -2.99 9.34 13.12
CA MET A 2 -4.08 10.13 12.53
C MET A 2 -5.19 9.20 12.03
N HIS A 3 -6.44 9.61 12.20
CA HIS A 3 -7.63 8.88 11.72
C HIS A 3 -8.48 9.80 10.84
N PRO A 4 -8.01 10.14 9.62
CA PRO A 4 -8.76 10.99 8.71
C PRO A 4 -10.03 10.28 8.25
N LEU A 5 -11.13 11.03 8.21
CA LEU A 5 -12.40 10.59 7.63
C LEU A 5 -12.74 11.54 6.48
N ILE A 6 -12.77 11.01 5.26
CA ILE A 6 -13.11 11.77 4.05
C ILE A 6 -14.56 11.46 3.70
N LEU A 7 -15.43 12.46 3.77
CA LEU A 7 -16.84 12.33 3.45
C LEU A 7 -17.07 12.67 1.97
N TYR A 8 -17.83 11.84 1.26
CA TYR A 8 -18.17 12.04 -0.14
C TYR A 8 -19.53 11.42 -0.49
N ASP A 9 -20.10 11.82 -1.62
CA ASP A 9 -21.33 11.21 -2.13
C ASP A 9 -21.00 10.04 -3.06
N ALA A 10 -21.21 8.81 -2.58
CA ALA A 10 -20.96 7.61 -3.37
C ALA A 10 -21.88 7.45 -4.59
N ASN A 11 -22.95 8.24 -4.70
CA ASN A 11 -23.84 8.25 -5.86
C ASN A 11 -23.43 9.28 -6.92
N LYS A 12 -22.47 10.17 -6.60
CA LYS A 12 -21.95 11.16 -7.54
C LYS A 12 -20.72 10.58 -8.26
N PRO A 13 -20.78 10.34 -9.58
CA PRO A 13 -19.64 9.82 -10.33
C PRO A 13 -18.41 10.73 -10.18
N GLY A 14 -17.24 10.14 -9.90
CA GLY A 14 -15.97 10.85 -9.73
C GLY A 14 -15.63 11.20 -8.27
N ASP A 15 -16.59 11.20 -7.35
CA ASP A 15 -16.34 11.59 -5.95
C ASP A 15 -15.51 10.53 -5.21
N LEU A 16 -15.71 9.24 -5.53
CA LEU A 16 -14.91 8.15 -4.97
C LEU A 16 -13.44 8.30 -5.38
N GLU A 17 -13.17 8.43 -6.68
CA GLU A 17 -11.82 8.54 -7.22
C GLU A 17 -11.10 9.78 -6.68
N THR A 18 -11.84 10.90 -6.53
CA THR A 18 -11.31 12.12 -5.92
C THR A 18 -10.94 11.89 -4.46
N CYS A 19 -11.76 11.15 -3.71
CA CYS A 19 -11.48 10.86 -2.30
C CYS A 19 -10.33 9.88 -2.10
N GLU A 20 -10.21 8.85 -2.94
CA GLU A 20 -9.07 7.94 -2.92
C GLU A 20 -7.77 8.69 -3.23
N ALA A 21 -7.78 9.56 -4.24
CA ALA A 21 -6.63 10.41 -4.57
C ALA A 21 -6.28 11.34 -3.40
N PHE A 22 -7.27 12.00 -2.79
CA PHE A 22 -7.03 12.86 -1.63
C PHE A 22 -6.48 12.09 -0.42
N GLY A 23 -7.01 10.90 -0.15
CA GLY A 23 -6.49 10.00 0.88
C GLY A 23 -5.04 9.60 0.63
N ALA A 24 -4.69 9.30 -0.63
CA ALA A 24 -3.31 9.00 -1.01
C ALA A 24 -2.36 10.19 -0.75
N GLU A 25 -2.75 11.42 -1.09
CA GLU A 25 -1.94 12.61 -0.83
C GLU A 25 -1.75 12.88 0.67
N ILE A 26 -2.77 12.64 1.50
CA ILE A 26 -2.62 12.72 2.97
C ILE A 26 -1.56 11.73 3.47
N LEU A 27 -1.60 10.48 2.96
CA LEU A 27 -0.65 9.45 3.37
C LEU A 27 0.78 9.74 2.90
N LYS A 28 0.96 10.25 1.68
CA LYS A 28 2.26 10.69 1.16
C LYS A 28 2.83 11.82 2.01
N LEU A 29 2.03 12.85 2.30
CA LEU A 29 2.42 13.95 3.18
C LEU A 29 2.84 13.42 4.56
N CYS A 30 2.10 12.46 5.13
CA CYS A 30 2.46 11.84 6.40
C CYS A 30 3.87 11.23 6.36
N VAL A 31 4.25 10.56 5.26
CA VAL A 31 5.60 10.01 5.08
C VAL A 31 6.64 11.13 4.91
N GLU A 32 6.36 12.13 4.08
CA GLU A 32 7.26 13.27 3.81
C GLU A 32 7.64 14.06 5.07
N VAL A 33 6.72 14.17 6.03
CA VAL A 33 6.96 14.87 7.31
C VAL A 33 7.51 13.95 8.41
N GLY A 34 8.01 12.76 8.06
CA GLY A 34 8.67 11.82 8.98
C GLY A 34 7.74 10.83 9.69
N GLY A 35 6.50 10.70 9.24
CA GLY A 35 5.56 9.68 9.68
C GLY A 35 5.64 8.39 8.85
N CYS A 36 4.55 7.61 8.87
CA CYS A 36 4.44 6.33 8.18
C CYS A 36 3.09 6.18 7.46
N LEU A 37 3.02 5.30 6.45
CA LEU A 37 1.77 4.96 5.74
C LEU A 37 0.73 4.31 6.66
N THR A 38 1.18 3.60 7.68
CA THR A 38 0.32 2.94 8.64
C THR A 38 0.97 2.87 10.02
N GLY A 39 0.19 3.20 11.05
CA GLY A 39 0.51 2.88 12.43
C GLY A 39 0.05 1.45 12.77
N GLU A 40 -1.27 1.25 12.84
CA GLU A 40 -1.87 -0.01 13.33
C GLU A 40 -2.80 -0.73 12.33
N HIS A 41 -3.37 -0.04 11.33
CA HIS A 41 -4.38 -0.62 10.42
C HIS A 41 -3.77 -1.53 9.34
N GLY A 42 -2.49 -1.36 9.04
CA GLY A 42 -1.79 -2.07 7.97
C GLY A 42 -1.90 -1.38 6.60
N VAL A 43 -1.29 -2.03 5.61
CA VAL A 43 -1.19 -1.57 4.21
C VAL A 43 -2.37 -2.07 3.37
N GLY A 44 -2.67 -3.37 3.45
CA GLY A 44 -3.77 -3.98 2.70
C GLY A 44 -3.61 -3.85 1.18
N ILE A 45 -4.72 -3.53 0.50
CA ILE A 45 -4.75 -3.19 -0.94
C ILE A 45 -4.68 -1.67 -1.11
N GLU A 46 -5.47 -0.94 -0.31
CA GLU A 46 -5.61 0.52 -0.36
C GLU A 46 -4.28 1.27 -0.38
N LYS A 47 -3.33 0.89 0.47
CA LYS A 47 -2.03 1.59 0.60
C LYS A 47 -0.89 0.90 -0.12
N ARG A 48 -1.15 -0.23 -0.78
CA ARG A 48 -0.15 -1.09 -1.44
C ARG A 48 0.71 -0.27 -2.41
N ASP A 49 0.07 0.50 -3.27
CA ASP A 49 0.75 1.24 -4.34
C ASP A 49 1.49 2.47 -3.81
N LEU A 50 1.29 2.84 -2.54
CA LEU A 50 2.03 3.90 -1.86
C LEU A 50 3.27 3.39 -1.13
N MET A 51 3.49 2.08 -1.02
CA MET A 51 4.64 1.52 -0.29
C MET A 51 5.99 2.03 -0.79
N ALA A 52 6.12 2.29 -2.09
CA ALA A 52 7.33 2.86 -2.68
C ALA A 52 7.60 4.33 -2.28
N HIS A 53 6.62 5.03 -1.68
CA HIS A 53 6.86 6.36 -1.11
C HIS A 53 7.54 6.26 0.26
N GLN A 54 7.34 5.17 1.01
CA GLN A 54 7.94 5.00 2.34
C GLN A 54 9.20 4.14 2.30
N TYR A 55 9.25 3.13 1.44
CA TYR A 55 10.30 2.12 1.41
C TYR A 55 11.03 2.13 0.06
N GLY A 56 12.36 1.97 0.13
CA GLY A 56 13.18 1.79 -1.07
C GLY A 56 13.03 0.39 -1.66
N ALA A 57 13.62 0.19 -2.84
CA ALA A 57 13.60 -1.11 -3.52
C ALA A 57 14.23 -2.24 -2.67
N ASP A 58 15.34 -1.95 -1.99
CA ASP A 58 16.04 -2.92 -1.14
C ASP A 58 15.20 -3.29 0.09
N ASP A 59 14.52 -2.32 0.71
CA ASP A 59 13.60 -2.56 1.82
C ASP A 59 12.44 -3.47 1.42
N LEU A 60 11.84 -3.20 0.25
CA LEU A 60 10.75 -4.01 -0.28
C LEU A 60 11.22 -5.41 -0.65
N SER A 61 12.41 -5.56 -1.23
CA SER A 61 12.98 -6.87 -1.51
C SER A 61 13.20 -7.66 -0.22
N ALA A 62 13.81 -7.06 0.80
CA ALA A 62 14.06 -7.73 2.08
C ALA A 62 12.75 -8.20 2.75
N GLN A 63 11.69 -7.39 2.69
CA GLN A 63 10.36 -7.78 3.19
C GLN A 63 9.76 -8.95 2.40
N MET A 64 9.91 -8.95 1.07
CA MET A 64 9.44 -10.05 0.21
C MET A 64 10.26 -11.32 0.39
N ASP A 65 11.56 -11.24 0.66
CA ASP A 65 12.41 -12.41 0.92
C ASP A 65 11.94 -13.18 2.18
N VAL A 66 11.45 -12.46 3.19
CA VAL A 66 10.80 -13.11 4.35
C VAL A 66 9.53 -13.84 3.92
N LYS A 67 8.71 -13.24 3.05
CA LYS A 67 7.51 -13.90 2.51
C LYS A 67 7.88 -15.16 1.71
N ASP A 68 8.95 -15.12 0.93
CA ASP A 68 9.41 -16.26 0.10
C ASP A 68 9.72 -17.51 0.94
N VAL A 69 10.24 -17.33 2.16
CA VAL A 69 10.54 -18.44 3.09
C VAL A 69 9.27 -19.18 3.52
N PHE A 70 8.18 -18.46 3.78
CA PHE A 70 6.94 -19.03 4.31
C PHE A 70 5.86 -19.31 3.24
N ASP A 71 5.99 -18.71 2.06
CA ASP A 71 5.07 -18.88 0.93
C ASP A 71 5.82 -18.97 -0.41
N PRO A 72 6.59 -20.06 -0.66
CA PRO A 72 7.46 -20.17 -1.84
C PRO A 72 6.74 -20.15 -3.19
N LYS A 73 5.43 -20.39 -3.19
CA LYS A 73 4.57 -20.37 -4.39
C LYS A 73 3.66 -19.14 -4.44
N TRP A 74 3.85 -18.18 -3.53
CA TRP A 74 3.10 -16.93 -3.48
C TRP A 74 1.57 -17.09 -3.50
N LEU A 75 1.03 -18.10 -2.81
CA LEU A 75 -0.41 -18.38 -2.79
C LEU A 75 -1.17 -17.53 -1.76
N LEU A 76 -0.48 -17.05 -0.73
CA LEU A 76 -1.10 -16.37 0.41
C LEU A 76 -1.21 -14.86 0.14
N ASN A 77 -2.38 -14.43 -0.33
CA ASN A 77 -2.71 -13.04 -0.63
C ASN A 77 -1.66 -12.30 -1.48
N PRO A 78 -1.25 -12.82 -2.65
CA PRO A 78 -0.13 -12.29 -3.43
C PRO A 78 -0.27 -10.82 -3.84
N ALA A 79 -1.51 -10.31 -3.97
CA ALA A 79 -1.79 -8.94 -4.42
C ALA A 79 -1.92 -7.90 -3.29
N LYS A 80 -1.67 -8.28 -2.03
CA LYS A 80 -1.71 -7.39 -0.87
C LYS A 80 -0.30 -6.97 -0.46
N VAL A 81 -0.21 -5.83 0.23
CA VAL A 81 1.02 -5.25 0.80
C VAL A 81 2.02 -4.75 -0.23
N PHE A 82 2.52 -5.59 -1.14
CA PHE A 82 3.58 -5.20 -2.07
C PHE A 82 3.03 -4.67 -3.40
N PRO A 83 3.58 -3.57 -3.96
CA PRO A 83 3.21 -3.07 -5.29
C PRO A 83 3.21 -4.19 -6.35
N LEU A 84 2.25 -4.16 -7.27
CA LEU A 84 2.02 -5.26 -8.21
C LEU A 84 3.13 -5.43 -9.24
N ASP A 85 3.76 -4.32 -9.62
CA ASP A 85 4.92 -4.23 -10.49
C ASP A 85 6.18 -4.75 -9.79
N VAL A 86 6.39 -4.39 -8.52
CA VAL A 86 7.52 -4.84 -7.70
C VAL A 86 7.46 -6.34 -7.38
N SER A 87 6.27 -6.86 -7.10
CA SER A 87 6.04 -8.27 -6.75
C SER A 87 5.79 -9.18 -7.96
N GLY A 88 5.73 -8.63 -9.17
CA GLY A 88 5.21 -9.33 -10.36
C GLY A 88 5.93 -10.65 -10.67
N THR A 89 7.25 -10.69 -10.55
CA THR A 89 8.05 -11.89 -10.86
C THR A 89 7.78 -13.04 -9.88
N ARG A 90 7.56 -12.74 -8.60
CA ARG A 90 7.29 -13.75 -7.57
C ARG A 90 5.88 -14.34 -7.69
N ARG A 91 4.91 -13.54 -8.16
CA ARG A 91 3.52 -13.99 -8.37
C ARG A 91 3.33 -14.87 -9.61
N ALA A 92 4.28 -14.85 -10.53
CA ALA A 92 4.27 -15.64 -11.76
C ALA A 92 5.06 -16.95 -11.64
N ALA A 93 5.78 -17.15 -10.54
CA ALA A 93 6.56 -18.35 -10.23
C ALA A 93 5.69 -19.45 -9.60
#